data_AF-A0A2M7RN05-F1
#
_entry.id   AF-A0A2M7RN05-F1
#
_cell.length_a   1.000
_cell.length_b   1.000
_cell.length_c   1.000
_cell.angle_alpha   90.00
_cell.angle_beta   90.00
_cell.angle_gamma   90.00
#
_symmetry.space_group_name_H-M   'P 1'
#
loop_
_entity.id
_entity.type
_entity.pdbx_description
1 polymer ?
#
loop_
_entity_poly.entity_id
_entity_poly.type
_entity_poly.pdbx_seq_one_letter_code
_entity_poly.pdbx_strand_id
1 'polypeptide(L)'
;MSTKLPETIKEERLRWVLPIVRKEIKLKEAARVFPHGKRTLERWVSNYKEYGEEGLEPRSTRPRTSPKEYPISIKERVIDLRKDTDLCALKLHYKLIKEGIRLHPRTIGKYLK
;
A
#
# COMPACT_ATOMS: atom_id res chain seq x y z
N MET A 1 -26.03 4.22 14.47
CA MET A 1 -24.68 4.18 13.86
C MET A 1 -23.67 4.61 14.91
N SER A 2 -22.57 3.87 15.10
CA SER A 2 -21.56 4.17 16.14
C SER A 2 -21.07 5.62 16.07
N THR A 3 -21.07 6.30 17.21
CA THR A 3 -20.64 7.69 17.41
C THR A 3 -19.12 7.85 17.46
N LYS A 4 -18.37 6.73 17.43
CA LYS A 4 -16.91 6.75 17.39
C LYS A 4 -16.42 6.86 15.94
N LEU A 5 -15.49 7.80 15.72
CA LEU A 5 -14.72 7.91 14.48
C LEU A 5 -13.83 6.65 14.36
N PRO A 6 -13.69 6.03 13.18
CA PRO A 6 -12.77 4.90 13.02
C PRO A 6 -11.33 5.38 13.22
N GLU A 7 -10.57 4.67 14.04
CA GLU A 7 -9.15 4.95 14.30
C GLU A 7 -8.28 4.42 13.14
N THR A 8 -8.80 3.43 12.39
CA THR A 8 -8.09 2.81 11.27
C THR A 8 -8.96 2.67 10.01
N ILE A 9 -8.30 2.64 8.83
CA ILE A 9 -8.96 2.38 7.54
C ILE A 9 -9.68 1.01 7.54
N LYS A 10 -9.18 0.03 8.31
CA LYS A 10 -9.78 -1.30 8.44
C LYS A 10 -11.15 -1.21 9.14
N GLU A 11 -11.24 -0.47 10.23
CA GLU A 11 -12.49 -0.24 10.96
C GLU A 11 -13.54 0.47 10.12
N GLU A 12 -13.13 1.47 9.33
CA GLU A 12 -14.01 2.16 8.40
C GLU A 12 -14.61 1.18 7.38
N ARG A 13 -13.78 0.32 6.79
CA ARG A 13 -14.21 -0.71 5.83
C ARG A 13 -15.16 -1.71 6.49
N LEU A 14 -14.86 -2.16 7.71
CA LEU A 14 -15.71 -3.09 8.46
C LEU A 14 -17.10 -2.50 8.73
N ARG A 15 -17.18 -1.21 9.06
CA ARG A 15 -18.46 -0.51 9.29
C ARG A 15 -19.42 -0.61 8.10
N TRP A 16 -18.88 -0.59 6.88
CA TRP A 16 -19.67 -0.71 5.65
C TRP A 16 -19.99 -2.16 5.28
N VAL A 17 -19.07 -3.08 5.53
CA VAL A 17 -19.19 -4.49 5.11
C VAL A 17 -20.06 -5.30 6.08
N LEU A 18 -19.94 -5.09 7.38
CA LEU A 18 -20.64 -5.89 8.40
C LEU A 18 -22.17 -5.90 8.24
N PRO A 19 -22.87 -4.75 8.05
CA PRO A 19 -24.32 -4.76 7.86
C PRO A 19 -24.76 -5.52 6.60
N ILE A 20 -23.93 -5.51 5.55
CA ILE A 20 -24.21 -6.19 4.28
C ILE A 20 -24.02 -7.70 4.43
N VAL A 21 -22.96 -8.13 5.12
CA VAL A 21 -22.68 -9.55 5.35
C VAL A 21 -23.69 -10.17 6.30
N ARG A 22 -24.12 -9.43 7.33
CA ARG A 22 -25.20 -9.81 8.26
C ARG A 22 -26.60 -9.77 7.63
N LYS A 23 -26.72 -9.37 6.36
CA LYS A 23 -27.98 -9.22 5.60
C LYS A 23 -28.96 -8.21 6.21
N GLU A 24 -28.47 -7.26 7.00
CA GLU A 24 -29.27 -6.16 7.57
C GLU A 24 -29.62 -5.11 6.50
N ILE A 25 -28.72 -4.91 5.52
CA ILE A 25 -28.88 -3.91 4.46
C ILE A 25 -28.57 -4.56 3.10
N LYS A 26 -29.38 -4.24 2.08
CA LYS A 26 -29.09 -4.68 0.71
C LYS A 26 -27.90 -3.89 0.15
N LEU A 27 -27.02 -4.56 -0.58
CA LEU A 27 -25.84 -3.92 -1.20
C LEU A 27 -26.21 -2.69 -2.06
N LYS A 28 -27.35 -2.75 -2.77
CA LYS A 28 -27.86 -1.64 -3.60
C LYS A 28 -28.21 -0.40 -2.77
N GLU A 29 -28.72 -0.57 -1.56
CA GLU A 29 -29.08 0.52 -0.65
C GLU A 29 -27.83 1.11 0.00
N ALA A 30 -26.93 0.25 0.49
CA ALA A 30 -25.65 0.69 1.03
C ALA A 30 -24.82 1.47 -0.02
N ALA A 31 -24.83 1.03 -1.28
CA ALA A 31 -24.13 1.69 -2.38
C ALA A 31 -24.67 3.09 -2.73
N ARG A 32 -25.90 3.45 -2.34
CA ARG A 32 -26.45 4.81 -2.55
C ARG A 32 -25.84 5.84 -1.61
N VAL A 33 -25.50 5.42 -0.40
CA VAL A 33 -24.98 6.30 0.67
C VAL A 33 -23.45 6.24 0.76
N PHE A 34 -22.83 5.29 0.07
CA PHE A 34 -21.40 5.01 0.15
C PHE A 34 -20.57 5.95 -0.76
N PRO A 35 -19.53 6.63 -0.24
CA PRO A 35 -18.80 7.66 -0.97
C PRO A 35 -17.89 7.13 -2.09
N HIS A 36 -17.38 5.89 -2.01
CA HIS A 36 -16.39 5.36 -2.97
C HIS A 36 -16.99 4.50 -4.09
N GLY A 37 -18.31 4.54 -4.26
CA GLY A 37 -19.04 3.87 -5.35
C GLY A 37 -19.27 2.37 -5.16
N LYS A 38 -20.24 1.84 -5.93
CA LYS A 38 -20.76 0.47 -5.81
C LYS A 38 -19.70 -0.63 -5.98
N ARG A 39 -18.84 -0.51 -6.99
CA ARG A 39 -17.81 -1.53 -7.32
C ARG A 39 -16.83 -1.76 -6.17
N THR A 40 -16.46 -0.69 -5.46
CA THR A 40 -15.56 -0.76 -4.31
C THR A 40 -16.21 -1.54 -3.16
N LEU A 41 -17.48 -1.28 -2.89
CA LEU A 41 -18.24 -1.98 -1.86
C LEU A 41 -18.45 -3.47 -2.19
N GLU A 42 -18.76 -3.80 -3.45
CA GLU A 42 -18.84 -5.18 -3.93
C GLU A 42 -17.52 -5.94 -3.72
N ARG A 43 -16.39 -5.30 -4.07
CA ARG A 43 -15.06 -5.86 -3.85
C ARG A 43 -14.77 -6.10 -2.37
N TRP A 44 -15.09 -5.15 -1.49
CA TRP A 44 -14.87 -5.32 -0.05
C TRP A 44 -15.70 -6.45 0.54
N VAL A 45 -16.98 -6.57 0.16
CA VAL A 45 -17.84 -7.68 0.60
C VAL A 45 -17.32 -9.02 0.09
N SER A 46 -16.86 -9.08 -1.17
CA SER A 46 -16.25 -10.30 -1.72
C SER A 46 -14.99 -10.69 -0.96
N ASN A 47 -14.07 -9.74 -0.76
CA ASN A 47 -12.83 -9.97 -0.02
C ASN A 47 -13.09 -10.42 1.42
N TYR A 48 -14.09 -9.84 2.10
CA TYR A 48 -14.45 -10.23 3.46
C TYR A 48 -14.99 -11.66 3.53
N LYS A 49 -15.76 -12.10 2.53
CA LYS A 49 -16.26 -13.48 2.46
C LYS A 49 -15.15 -14.50 2.23
N GLU A 50 -14.11 -14.13 1.48
CA GLU A 50 -13.02 -15.02 1.11
C GLU A 50 -11.90 -15.04 2.16
N TYR A 51 -11.54 -13.89 2.73
CA TYR A 51 -10.38 -13.71 3.62
C TYR A 51 -10.73 -13.17 5.00
N GLY A 52 -12.02 -12.98 5.33
CA GLY A 52 -12.44 -12.38 6.58
C GLY A 52 -11.96 -10.93 6.76
N GLU A 53 -11.62 -10.54 7.98
CA GLU A 53 -11.18 -9.19 8.30
C GLU A 53 -9.85 -8.80 7.62
N GLU A 54 -8.97 -9.77 7.36
CA GLU A 54 -7.69 -9.55 6.66
C GLU A 54 -7.90 -9.08 5.22
N GLY A 55 -9.01 -9.48 4.59
CA GLY A 55 -9.38 -9.06 3.23
C GLY A 55 -9.66 -7.56 3.10
N LEU A 56 -9.91 -6.88 4.23
CA LEU A 56 -10.18 -5.45 4.28
C LEU A 56 -8.94 -4.63 4.62
N GLU A 57 -7.80 -5.24 4.88
CA GLU A 57 -6.58 -4.50 5.14
C GLU A 57 -6.06 -3.80 3.87
N PRO A 58 -5.58 -2.55 3.98
CA PRO A 58 -5.01 -1.84 2.85
C PRO A 58 -3.71 -2.53 2.40
N ARG A 59 -3.77 -3.25 1.28
CA ARG A 59 -2.59 -3.83 0.64
C ARG A 59 -1.82 -2.76 -0.13
N SER A 60 -0.49 -2.85 -0.12
CA SER A 60 0.37 -1.97 -0.89
C SER A 60 0.08 -2.11 -2.40
N THR A 61 -0.20 -0.98 -3.05
CA THR A 61 -0.33 -0.88 -4.51
C THR A 61 1.02 -0.82 -5.23
N ARG A 62 2.13 -0.85 -4.48
CA ARG A 62 3.46 -0.82 -5.07
C ARG A 62 3.71 -2.11 -5.88
N PRO A 63 4.27 -2.01 -7.10
CA PRO A 63 4.66 -3.20 -7.85
C PRO A 63 5.67 -4.03 -7.06
N ARG A 64 5.42 -5.34 -6.95
CA ARG A 64 6.32 -6.29 -6.27
C ARG A 64 7.59 -6.57 -7.07
N THR A 65 7.51 -6.49 -8.40
CA THR A 65 8.61 -6.78 -9.32
C THR A 65 8.55 -5.81 -10.50
N SER A 66 9.70 -5.50 -11.09
CA SER A 66 9.81 -4.70 -12.32
C SER A 66 10.71 -5.42 -13.33
N PRO A 67 10.34 -5.53 -14.63
CA PRO A 67 11.16 -6.22 -15.63
C PRO A 67 12.60 -5.66 -15.78
N LYS A 68 12.79 -4.37 -15.50
CA LYS A 68 14.09 -3.68 -15.53
C LYS A 68 14.64 -3.41 -14.12
N GLU A 69 14.36 -4.30 -13.18
CA GLU A 69 14.81 -4.15 -11.81
C GLU A 69 16.30 -4.47 -11.68
N TYR A 70 17.03 -3.62 -10.96
CA TYR A 70 18.41 -3.90 -10.63
C TYR A 70 18.49 -5.10 -9.67
N PRO A 71 19.60 -5.87 -9.73
CA PRO A 71 19.89 -6.95 -8.80
C PRO A 71 19.66 -6.57 -7.34
N ILE A 72 19.26 -7.55 -6.51
CA ILE A 72 18.97 -7.34 -5.08
C ILE A 72 20.18 -6.73 -4.36
N SER A 73 21.39 -7.14 -4.72
CA SER A 73 22.66 -6.68 -4.14
C SER A 73 22.86 -5.16 -4.27
N ILE A 74 22.46 -4.58 -5.40
CA ILE A 74 22.56 -3.14 -5.62
C ILE A 74 21.57 -2.39 -4.74
N LYS A 75 20.36 -2.95 -4.52
CA LYS A 75 19.36 -2.33 -3.63
C LYS A 75 19.81 -2.37 -2.18
N GLU A 76 20.32 -3.51 -1.74
CA GLU A 76 20.87 -3.70 -0.39
C GLU A 76 22.01 -2.71 -0.16
N ARG A 77 22.94 -2.59 -1.12
CA ARG A 77 24.02 -1.60 -1.05
C ARG A 77 23.51 -0.16 -0.88
N VAL A 78 22.45 0.22 -1.60
CA VAL A 78 21.83 1.55 -1.47
C VAL A 78 21.23 1.76 -0.07
N ILE A 79 20.57 0.74 0.48
CA ILE A 79 19.95 0.79 1.81
C ILE A 79 21.03 0.86 2.90
N ASP A 80 22.10 0.07 2.79
CA ASP A 80 23.20 0.06 3.74
C ASP A 80 23.93 1.41 3.74
N LEU A 81 24.25 1.95 2.56
CA LEU A 81 24.84 3.29 2.45
C LEU A 81 23.94 4.38 3.05
N ARG A 82 22.61 4.24 2.96
CA ARG A 82 21.68 5.16 3.61
C ARG A 82 21.75 5.03 5.13
N LYS A 83 21.77 3.82 5.67
CA LYS A 83 21.88 3.57 7.12
C LYS A 83 23.20 4.08 7.69
N ASP A 84 24.30 3.93 6.95
CA ASP A 84 25.63 4.33 7.41
C ASP A 84 25.84 5.85 7.39
N THR A 85 25.18 6.56 6.46
CA THR A 85 25.55 7.96 6.15
C THR A 85 24.41 8.96 6.31
N ASP A 86 23.16 8.48 6.35
CA ASP A 86 21.93 9.29 6.37
C ASP A 86 21.85 10.38 5.28
N LEU A 87 22.58 10.20 4.17
CA LEU A 87 22.65 11.17 3.08
C LEU A 87 21.48 11.07 2.09
N CYS A 88 21.08 12.22 1.53
CA CYS A 88 19.99 12.28 0.55
C CYS A 88 20.33 11.50 -0.73
N ALA A 89 19.29 11.14 -1.50
CA ALA A 89 19.42 10.29 -2.71
C ALA A 89 20.45 10.82 -3.72
N LEU A 90 20.59 12.15 -3.87
CA LEU A 90 21.58 12.75 -4.77
C LEU A 90 23.02 12.56 -4.29
N LYS A 91 23.25 12.65 -2.97
CA LYS A 91 24.58 12.41 -2.40
C LYS A 91 24.95 10.92 -2.44
N LEU A 92 23.98 10.04 -2.22
CA LEU A 92 24.17 8.59 -2.41
C LEU A 92 24.49 8.24 -3.86
N HIS A 93 23.85 8.90 -4.83
CA HIS A 93 24.17 8.74 -6.25
C HIS A 93 25.66 9.02 -6.54
N TYR A 94 26.21 10.12 -6.02
CA TYR A 94 27.63 10.43 -6.21
C TYR A 94 28.56 9.40 -5.56
N LYS A 95 28.20 8.87 -4.38
CA LYS A 95 28.97 7.79 -3.74
C LYS A 95 28.92 6.50 -4.56
N LEU A 96 27.74 6.11 -5.03
CA LEU A 96 27.55 4.93 -5.86
C LEU A 96 28.30 5.03 -7.19
N ILE A 97 28.36 6.23 -7.81
CA ILE A 97 29.18 6.46 -8.99
C ILE A 97 30.67 6.21 -8.69
N LYS A 98 31.18 6.65 -7.53
CA LYS A 98 32.57 6.36 -7.13
C LYS A 98 32.84 4.87 -6.93
N GLU A 99 31.83 4.12 -6.51
CA GLU A 99 31.87 2.65 -6.39
C GLU A 99 31.65 1.93 -7.75
N GLY A 100 31.46 2.66 -8.85
CA GLY A 100 31.23 2.11 -10.19
C GLY A 100 29.76 1.75 -10.49
N ILE A 101 28.84 2.01 -9.58
CA ILE A 101 27.41 1.71 -9.72
C ILE A 101 26.68 2.92 -10.31
N ARG A 102 26.24 2.82 -11.56
CA ARG A 102 25.46 3.87 -12.24
C ARG A 102 23.95 3.68 -12.01
N LEU A 103 23.43 4.29 -10.96
CA LEU A 103 21.98 4.35 -10.69
C LEU A 103 21.45 5.78 -10.83
N HIS A 104 20.31 5.99 -11.48
CA HIS A 104 19.69 7.31 -11.51
C HIS A 104 19.19 7.74 -10.11
N PRO A 105 19.33 9.02 -9.68
CA PRO A 105 18.89 9.49 -8.35
C PRO A 105 17.42 9.17 -8.01
N ARG A 106 16.54 9.20 -9.02
CA ARG A 106 15.12 8.83 -8.85
C ARG A 106 14.93 7.34 -8.50
N THR A 107 15.77 6.47 -9.04
CA THR A 107 15.76 5.04 -8.73
C THR A 107 16.17 4.81 -7.28
N ILE A 108 17.20 5.53 -6.81
CA ILE A 108 17.62 5.53 -5.41
C ILE A 108 16.48 6.02 -4.51
N GLY A 109 15.84 7.14 -4.85
CA GLY A 109 14.68 7.64 -4.10
C GLY A 109 13.52 6.64 -4.04
N LYS A 110 13.31 5.86 -5.10
CA LYS A 110 12.31 4.77 -5.11
C LYS A 110 12.68 3.63 -4.15
N TYR A 111 13.96 3.35 -3.94
CA TYR A 111 14.41 2.33 -2.99
C TYR A 111 14.37 2.78 -1.53
N LEU A 112 14.45 4.09 -1.27
CA LEU A 112 14.42 4.66 0.08
C LEU A 112 13.01 4.93 0.64
N LYS A 113 11.99 4.93 -0.22
CA LYS A 113 10.57 5.10 0.14
C LYS A 113 9.90 3.74 0.31
#